data_AF-A0A1A9EX09-F1
#
_entry.id   AF-A0A1A9EX09-F1
#
_cell.length_a   1.000
_cell.length_b   1.000
_cell.length_c   1.000
_cell.angle_alpha   90.00
_cell.angle_beta   90.00
_cell.angle_gamma   90.00
#
_symmetry.space_group_name_H-M   'P 1'
#
loop_
_entity.id
_entity.type
_entity.pdbx_description
1 polymer ?
#
loop_
_entity_poly.entity_id
_entity_poly.type
_entity_poly.pdbx_seq_one_letter_code
_entity_poly.pdbx_strand_id
1 'polypeptide(L)' 'MPHKDALKLARAVQTAAILAALQGYENAAISGLCREGAWEAAISAIRMMDLDALVADGSAKNGPQP' A
#
# COMPACT_ATOMS: atom_id res chain seq x y z
N MET A 1 21.21 13.37 1.89
CA MET A 1 21.07 12.79 3.24
C MET A 1 20.22 11.53 3.13
N PRO A 2 20.81 10.33 3.17
CA PRO A 2 20.16 9.07 2.80
C PRO A 2 18.93 8.70 3.66
N HIS A 3 18.82 9.22 4.89
CA HIS A 3 17.66 8.97 5.76
C HIS A 3 16.35 9.61 5.27
N LYS A 4 16.40 10.72 4.53
CA LYS A 4 15.17 11.40 4.06
C LYS A 4 14.47 10.60 2.96
N ASP A 5 15.22 9.95 2.09
CA ASP A 5 14.68 9.14 1.00
C ASP A 5 14.07 7.84 1.53
N ALA A 6 14.74 7.20 2.51
CA ALA A 6 14.20 6.05 3.22
C ALA A 6 12.88 6.38 3.95
N LEU A 7 12.79 7.54 4.62
CA LEU A 7 11.57 7.98 5.29
C LEU A 7 10.42 8.28 4.30
N LYS A 8 10.73 8.91 3.15
CA LYS A 8 9.73 9.14 2.10
C LYS A 8 9.19 7.82 1.55
N LEU A 9 10.06 6.86 1.27
CA LEU A 9 9.66 5.53 0.81
C LEU A 9 8.81 4.81 1.86
N ALA A 10 9.24 4.81 3.12
CA ALA A 10 8.48 4.21 4.22
C ALA A 10 7.07 4.82 4.35
N ARG A 11 6.94 6.13 4.17
CA ARG A 11 5.63 6.80 4.19
C ARG A 11 4.78 6.43 2.98
N ALA A 12 5.38 6.28 1.80
CA ALA A 12 4.68 5.81 0.60
C ALA A 12 4.14 4.39 0.78
N VAL A 13 4.97 3.47 1.31
CA VAL A 13 4.55 2.09 1.63
C VAL A 13 3.43 2.08 2.67
N GLN A 14 3.54 2.90 3.73
CA GLN A 14 2.47 3.01 4.74
C GLN A 14 1.13 3.44 4.12
N THR A 15 1.15 4.48 3.27
CA THR A 15 -0.06 4.94 2.58
C THR A 15 -0.63 3.86 1.67
N ALA A 16 0.22 3.17 0.89
CA ALA A 16 -0.20 2.10 0.00
C ALA A 16 -0.85 0.93 0.78
N ALA A 17 -0.28 0.55 1.92
CA ALA A 17 -0.83 -0.51 2.78
C ALA A 17 -2.21 -0.16 3.34
N ILE A 18 -2.41 1.09 3.78
CA ILE A 18 -3.72 1.54 4.28
C ILE A 18 -4.76 1.50 3.16
N LEU A 19 -4.40 1.98 1.96
CA LEU A 19 -5.31 1.97 0.82
C LEU A 19 -5.66 0.54 0.37
N ALA A 20 -4.67 -0.35 0.31
CA ALA A 20 -4.89 -1.75 -0.02
C ALA A 20 -5.83 -2.44 0.99
N ALA A 21 -5.64 -2.19 2.29
CA ALA A 21 -6.50 -2.73 3.33
C ALA A 21 -7.94 -2.24 3.21
N LEU A 22 -8.14 -0.92 3.04
CA LEU A 22 -9.46 -0.33 2.87
C LEU A 22 -10.17 -0.92 1.65
N GLN A 23 -9.48 -0.99 0.52
CA GLN A 23 -10.06 -1.52 -0.71
C GLN A 23 -10.39 -3.02 -0.60
N GLY A 24 -9.50 -3.81 0.01
CA GLY A 24 -9.76 -5.23 0.27
C GLY A 24 -10.99 -5.45 1.16
N TYR A 25 -11.11 -4.66 2.23
CA TYR A 25 -12.26 -4.71 3.14
C TYR A 25 -13.56 -4.31 2.43
N GLU A 26 -13.56 -3.16 1.74
CA GLU A 26 -14.75 -2.64 1.05
C GLU A 26 -15.23 -3.59 -0.04
N ASN A 27 -14.32 -4.11 -0.87
CA ASN A 27 -14.67 -5.08 -1.90
C ASN A 27 -15.32 -6.34 -1.32
N ALA A 28 -14.78 -6.87 -0.22
CA ALA A 28 -15.33 -8.04 0.45
C ALA A 28 -16.68 -7.74 1.12
N ALA A 29 -16.82 -6.58 1.77
CA ALA A 29 -18.08 -6.16 2.39
C ALA A 29 -19.20 -5.96 1.35
N ILE A 30 -18.90 -5.32 0.22
CA ILE A 30 -19.84 -5.15 -0.90
C ILE A 30 -20.20 -6.51 -1.52
N SER A 31 -19.26 -7.46 -1.51
CA SER A 31 -19.49 -8.85 -1.95
C SER A 31 -20.26 -9.70 -0.93
N GLY A 32 -20.71 -9.11 0.19
CA GLY A 32 -21.56 -9.77 1.18
C GLY A 32 -20.82 -10.62 2.21
N LEU A 33 -19.50 -10.51 2.32
CA LEU A 33 -18.75 -11.21 3.37
C LEU A 33 -19.09 -10.63 4.75
N CYS A 34 -19.05 -11.49 5.77
CA CYS A 34 -19.12 -11.05 7.15
C CYS A 34 -17.88 -10.20 7.52
N ARG A 35 -17.92 -9.52 8.68
CA ARG A 35 -16.83 -8.64 9.12
C ARG A 35 -15.47 -9.34 9.21
N GLU A 36 -15.44 -10.59 9.66
CA GLU A 36 -14.21 -11.38 9.74
C GLU A 36 -13.65 -11.70 8.34
N GLY A 37 -14.54 -12.09 7.41
CA GLY A 37 -14.15 -12.31 6.02
C GLY A 37 -13.65 -11.04 5.32
N ALA A 38 -14.29 -9.89 5.59
CA ALA A 38 -13.82 -8.60 5.08
C ALA A 38 -12.47 -8.18 5.70
N TRP A 39 -12.24 -8.49 6.98
CA TRP A 39 -10.95 -8.27 7.64
C TRP A 39 -9.83 -9.13 7.03
N GLU A 40 -10.07 -10.42 6.80
CA GLU A 40 -9.11 -11.31 6.13
C GLU A 40 -8.79 -10.85 4.70
N ALA A 41 -9.79 -10.33 3.98
CA ALA A 41 -9.60 -9.73 2.66
C ALA A 41 -8.70 -8.48 2.70
N ALA A 42 -8.87 -7.62 3.72
CA ALA A 42 -8.00 -6.46 3.94
C ALA A 42 -6.53 -6.87 4.17
N ILE A 43 -6.29 -7.87 5.02
CA ILE A 43 -4.95 -8.40 5.29
C ILE A 43 -4.35 -9.05 4.04
N SER A 44 -5.16 -9.81 3.30
CA SER A 44 -4.73 -10.43 2.04
C SER A 44 -4.33 -9.38 1.00
N ALA A 45 -5.08 -8.28 0.89
CA ALA A 45 -4.74 -7.18 -0.01
C ALA A 45 -3.39 -6.52 0.34
N ILE A 46 -3.10 -6.32 1.64
CA ILE A 46 -1.77 -5.84 2.08
C ILE A 46 -0.67 -6.84 1.67
N ARG A 47 -0.89 -8.15 1.87
CA ARG A 47 0.09 -9.19 1.55
C ARG A 47 0.38 -9.32 0.04
N MET A 48 -0.57 -8.90 -0.80
CA MET A 48 -0.46 -8.95 -2.27
C MET A 48 0.12 -7.67 -2.88
N MET A 49 0.47 -6.65 -2.08
CA MET A 49 1.10 -5.43 -2.60
C MET A 49 2.43 -5.75 -3.29
N ASP A 50 2.63 -5.15 -4.46
CA ASP A 50 3.90 -5.19 -5.17
C ASP A 50 4.87 -4.16 -4.56
N LEU A 51 5.73 -4.63 -3.66
CA LEU A 51 6.73 -3.78 -2.99
C LEU A 51 7.85 -3.35 -3.95
N ASP A 52 8.17 -4.16 -4.96
CA ASP A 52 9.23 -3.85 -5.93
C ASP A 52 8.79 -2.68 -6.82
N ALA A 53 7.54 -2.67 -7.26
CA ALA A 53 6.94 -1.53 -7.96
C ALA A 53 6.94 -0.26 -7.09
N LEU A 54 6.62 -0.36 -5.80
CA LEU A 54 6.62 0.78 -4.87
C LEU A 54 8.02 1.37 -4.63
N VAL A 55 9.05 0.51 -4.58
CA VAL A 55 10.45 0.94 -4.46
C VAL A 55 10.93 1.60 -5.76
N ALA A 56 10.55 1.07 -6.92
CA ALA A 56 10.86 1.66 -8.21
C ALA A 56 10.21 3.05 -8.40
N ASP A 57 8.95 3.21 -8.02
CA ASP A 57 8.21 4.48 -8.06
C ASP A 57 8.77 5.52 -7.08
N GLY A 58 9.15 5.09 -5.88
CA GLY A 58 9.83 5.94 -4.90
C GLY A 58 11.21 6.42 -5.37
N SER A 59 11.87 5.62 -6.21
CA SER A 59 13.17 5.94 -6.81
C SER A 59 13.03 6.86 -8.03
N ALA A 60 11.99 6.70 -8.85
CA ALA A 60 11.73 7.50 -10.04
C ALA A 60 11.29 8.95 -9.71
N LYS A 61 10.61 9.18 -8.58
CA LYS A 61 10.24 10.53 -8.11
C LYS A 61 11.40 11.34 -7.50
N ASN A 62 12.64 10.82 -7.58
CA ASN A 62 13.84 11.44 -7.01
C ASN A 62 14.83 11.99 -8.08
N GLY A 63 14.41 12.14 -9.34
CA GLY A 63 15.14 12.92 -10.35
C GLY A 63 14.89 14.44 -10.22
N PRO A 64 15.80 15.33 -10.68
CA PRO A 64 15.61 16.77 -10.59
C PRO A 64 14.30 17.18 -11.29
N GLN A 65 13.37 17.78 -10.54
CA GLN A 65 12.17 18.38 -11.13
C GLN A 65 12.56 19.76 -11.75
N PRO A 66 12.07 20.09 -12.95
CA PRO A 66 12.37 21.35 -13.63
C PRO A 66 11.76 22.57 -12.93
#